data_AF-A0A1G9N3L4-F1
#
_entry.id   AF-A0A1G9N3L4-F1
#
_cell.length_a   1.000
_cell.length_b   1.000
_cell.length_c   1.000
_cell.angle_alpha   90.00
_cell.angle_beta   90.00
_cell.angle_gamma   90.00
#
_symmetry.space_group_name_H-M   'P 1'
#
loop_
_entity.id
_entity.type
_entity.pdbx_description
1 polymer ?
#
loop_
_entity_poly.entity_id
_entity_poly.type
_entity_poly.pdbx_seq_one_letter_code
_entity_poly.pdbx_strand_id
1 'polypeptide(L)'
;MTPLTDTDGAPLLSAVPAAGDRRRHPAPAHLRFFHGPMDCGKSTLALQVDHNQSRQGRRGLLLTQGDRSAQPQISSRVGLCREALEVAAGTDLRLLVRASWAAGDRVDYLIVDEAQFLTAAQVDQLAELVDESHVDVYAFGLTTDFRARLFPGTQRLLEVADDVQRIQVEVLCWCGLPGLLNARVVDGEMVREGETVVVADTAPTPAPDERDADVHYQVLCRRHHVLGQLGPTAAGPGQLALR
;
A
#
# COMPACT_ATOMS: atom_id res chain seq x y z
N MET A 1 -32.40 29.09 -15.79
CA MET A 1 -31.72 28.04 -16.56
C MET A 1 -32.68 26.89 -16.72
N THR A 2 -33.18 26.66 -17.94
CA THR A 2 -34.11 25.57 -18.25
C THR A 2 -33.33 24.25 -18.32
N PRO A 3 -33.75 23.17 -17.64
CA PRO A 3 -33.03 21.91 -17.66
C PRO A 3 -33.04 21.30 -19.08
N LEU A 4 -31.90 20.77 -19.51
CA LEU A 4 -31.76 20.03 -20.77
C LEU A 4 -32.53 18.71 -20.67
N THR A 5 -33.40 18.47 -21.64
CA THR A 5 -34.22 17.24 -21.77
C THR A 5 -33.77 16.47 -23.00
N ASP A 6 -33.89 15.15 -22.98
CA ASP A 6 -33.63 14.31 -24.16
C ASP A 6 -34.76 14.47 -25.20
N THR A 7 -34.60 13.90 -26.40
CA THR A 7 -35.59 13.91 -27.49
C THR A 7 -36.99 13.43 -27.10
N ASP A 8 -37.13 12.67 -26.00
CA ASP A 8 -38.42 12.19 -25.47
C ASP A 8 -38.92 12.96 -24.22
N GLY A 9 -38.32 14.11 -23.89
CA GLY A 9 -38.79 14.98 -22.79
C GLY A 9 -38.49 14.44 -21.38
N ALA A 10 -37.75 13.33 -21.26
CA ALA A 10 -37.28 12.82 -19.98
C ALA A 10 -36.09 13.66 -19.48
N PRO A 11 -36.01 13.96 -18.16
CA PRO A 11 -34.82 14.59 -17.60
C PRO A 11 -33.61 13.67 -17.80
N LEU A 12 -32.55 14.19 -18.44
CA LEU A 12 -31.30 13.47 -18.74
C LEU A 12 -30.50 13.04 -17.50
N LEU A 13 -30.97 13.37 -16.30
CA LEU A 13 -30.34 13.04 -15.03
C LEU A 13 -31.05 11.83 -14.43
N SER A 14 -30.31 10.76 -14.11
CA SER A 14 -30.86 9.61 -13.42
C SER A 14 -31.58 10.07 -12.15
N ALA A 15 -32.82 9.64 -11.96
CA ALA A 15 -33.56 9.94 -10.74
C ALA A 15 -32.79 9.40 -9.53
N VAL A 16 -32.20 10.30 -8.74
CA VAL A 16 -31.56 9.95 -7.47
C VAL A 16 -32.66 9.75 -6.43
N PRO A 17 -32.68 8.62 -5.68
CA PRO A 17 -33.64 8.43 -4.60
C PRO A 17 -33.60 9.58 -3.58
N ALA A 18 -34.75 9.98 -3.05
CA ALA A 18 -34.83 11.02 -2.03
C ALA A 18 -33.97 10.63 -0.80
N ALA A 19 -33.20 11.58 -0.28
CA ALA A 19 -32.08 11.43 0.67
C ALA A 19 -32.44 10.92 2.10
N GLY A 20 -33.48 10.11 2.26
CA GLY A 20 -34.06 9.73 3.55
C GLY A 20 -33.38 8.59 4.30
N ASP A 21 -32.57 7.75 3.63
CA ASP A 21 -32.12 6.49 4.22
C ASP A 21 -30.79 6.55 4.99
N ARG A 22 -30.05 7.66 4.85
CA ARG A 22 -28.73 7.82 5.49
C ARG A 22 -28.76 7.69 7.02
N ARG A 23 -29.90 7.99 7.66
CA ARG A 23 -30.06 7.89 9.12
C ARG A 23 -30.30 6.45 9.61
N ARG A 24 -30.56 5.49 8.71
CA ARG A 24 -30.73 4.08 9.06
C ARG A 24 -29.42 3.31 9.13
N HIS A 25 -28.38 3.82 8.48
CA HIS A 25 -27.06 3.20 8.55
C HIS A 25 -26.33 3.68 9.81
N PRO A 26 -25.77 2.76 10.62
CA PRO A 26 -24.80 3.10 11.68
C PRO A 26 -23.67 3.96 11.10
N ALA A 27 -22.93 4.69 11.95
CA ALA A 27 -21.76 5.44 11.50
C ALA A 27 -20.84 4.50 10.70
N PRO A 28 -20.60 4.76 9.40
CA PRO A 28 -19.95 3.79 8.54
C PRO A 28 -18.50 3.60 8.98
N ALA A 29 -18.07 2.34 9.05
CA ALA A 29 -16.65 2.03 8.98
C ALA A 29 -16.12 2.47 7.61
N HIS A 30 -14.80 2.59 7.47
CA HIS A 30 -14.21 2.98 6.19
C HIS A 30 -13.01 2.13 5.82
N LEU A 31 -12.85 1.90 4.52
CA LEU A 31 -11.63 1.40 3.89
C LEU A 31 -10.75 2.58 3.47
N ARG A 32 -9.64 2.78 4.19
CA ARG A 32 -8.67 3.85 3.92
C ARG A 32 -7.38 3.25 3.37
N PHE A 33 -6.94 3.73 2.22
CA PHE A 33 -5.71 3.28 1.57
C PHE A 33 -4.65 4.37 1.58
N PHE A 34 -3.53 4.10 2.26
CA PHE A 34 -2.36 4.95 2.32
C PHE A 34 -1.27 4.40 1.39
N HIS A 35 -0.81 5.20 0.44
CA HIS A 35 0.13 4.73 -0.57
C HIS A 35 1.32 5.67 -0.79
N GLY A 36 2.41 5.10 -1.28
CA GLY A 36 3.61 5.87 -1.64
C GLY A 36 4.71 4.99 -2.23
N PRO A 37 5.89 5.58 -2.50
CA PRO A 37 7.07 4.80 -2.84
C PRO A 37 7.58 4.01 -1.62
N MET A 38 8.69 3.29 -1.76
CA MET A 38 9.41 2.81 -0.58
C MET A 38 9.88 4.02 0.24
N ASP A 39 10.12 3.79 1.52
CA ASP A 39 10.81 4.73 2.42
C ASP A 39 10.04 6.00 2.79
N CYS A 40 8.80 6.14 2.32
CA CYS A 40 7.92 7.25 2.71
C CYS A 40 7.25 7.05 4.08
N GLY A 41 7.69 6.08 4.89
CA GLY A 41 7.19 5.90 6.27
C GLY A 41 5.82 5.22 6.41
N LYS A 42 5.40 4.40 5.44
CA LYS A 42 4.14 3.61 5.46
C LYS A 42 3.94 2.83 6.78
N SER A 43 4.87 1.93 7.10
CA SER A 43 4.79 1.09 8.29
C SER A 43 4.86 1.91 9.59
N THR A 44 5.57 3.04 9.60
CA THR A 44 5.55 3.98 10.74
C THR A 44 4.15 4.52 10.98
N LEU A 45 3.48 4.99 9.92
CA LEU A 45 2.12 5.51 10.02
C LEU A 45 1.12 4.41 10.42
N ALA A 46 1.28 3.20 9.87
CA ALA A 46 0.46 2.04 10.24
C ALA A 46 0.50 1.77 11.76
N LEU A 47 1.71 1.74 12.33
CA LEU A 47 1.92 1.53 13.76
C LEU A 47 1.43 2.70 14.63
N GLN A 48 1.49 3.93 14.11
CA GLN A 48 0.92 5.10 14.78
C GLN A 48 -0.61 5.04 14.82
N VAL A 49 -1.25 4.61 13.72
CA VAL A 49 -2.69 4.41 13.66
C VAL A 49 -3.13 3.33 14.65
N ASP A 50 -2.47 2.18 14.65
CA ASP A 50 -2.70 1.09 15.64
C ASP A 50 -2.59 1.62 17.08
N HIS A 51 -1.51 2.34 17.38
CA HIS A 51 -1.32 2.91 18.72
C HIS A 51 -2.44 3.86 19.13
N ASN A 52 -2.90 4.73 18.22
CA ASN A 52 -3.95 5.69 18.53
C ASN A 52 -5.32 5.03 18.73
N GLN A 53 -5.61 4.00 17.94
CA GLN A 53 -6.86 3.24 18.03
C GLN A 53 -6.90 2.38 19.30
N SER A 54 -5.82 1.65 19.58
CA SER A 54 -5.68 0.83 20.80
C SER A 54 -5.79 1.67 22.08
N ARG A 55 -5.24 2.89 22.10
CA ARG A 55 -5.39 3.81 23.24
C ARG A 55 -6.81 4.27 23.51
N GLN A 56 -7.70 4.19 22.51
CA GLN A 56 -9.13 4.46 22.68
C GLN A 56 -9.92 3.20 23.09
N GLY A 57 -9.23 2.11 23.42
CA GLY A 57 -9.85 0.85 23.83
C GLY A 57 -10.39 0.02 22.67
N ARG A 58 -10.06 0.39 21.41
CA ARG A 58 -10.37 -0.42 20.23
C ARG A 58 -9.35 -1.55 20.06
N ARG A 59 -9.77 -2.67 19.48
CA ARG A 59 -8.91 -3.82 19.21
C ARG A 59 -8.68 -3.97 17.71
N GLY A 60 -7.41 -4.01 17.32
CA GLY A 60 -6.98 -4.16 15.93
C GLY A 60 -6.42 -5.55 15.66
N LEU A 61 -6.56 -6.02 14.42
CA LEU A 61 -5.73 -7.10 13.89
C LEU A 61 -4.75 -6.51 12.87
N LEU A 62 -3.47 -6.81 13.07
CA LEU A 62 -2.39 -6.38 12.19
C LEU A 62 -2.09 -7.51 11.22
N LEU A 63 -2.13 -7.21 9.92
CA LEU A 63 -1.93 -8.15 8.83
C LEU A 63 -0.75 -7.67 7.98
N THR A 64 0.03 -8.62 7.48
CA THR A 64 1.09 -8.37 6.50
C THR A 64 1.09 -9.50 5.47
N GLN A 65 1.57 -9.24 4.25
CA GLN A 65 1.71 -10.27 3.23
C GLN A 65 3.12 -10.26 2.65
N GLY A 66 3.73 -11.45 2.54
CA GLY A 66 5.04 -11.61 1.92
C GLY A 66 6.22 -11.34 2.85
N ASP A 67 5.96 -11.14 4.14
CA ASP A 67 6.98 -11.16 5.19
C ASP A 67 7.37 -12.62 5.49
N ARG A 68 8.55 -13.04 5.06
CA ARG A 68 9.07 -14.41 5.29
C ARG A 68 9.91 -14.52 6.57
N SER A 69 9.85 -13.53 7.46
CA SER A 69 10.54 -13.62 8.73
C SER A 69 9.99 -14.77 9.59
N ALA A 70 10.81 -15.28 10.52
CA ALA A 70 10.40 -16.37 11.40
C ALA A 70 9.21 -16.03 12.31
N GLN A 71 8.92 -14.73 12.48
CA GLN A 71 7.78 -14.19 13.23
C GLN A 71 7.23 -12.98 12.47
N PRO A 72 6.10 -13.11 11.76
CA PRO A 72 5.58 -12.03 10.93
C PRO A 72 5.30 -10.79 11.77
N GLN A 73 5.81 -9.66 11.30
CA GLN A 73 5.71 -8.39 12.04
C GLN A 73 5.66 -7.20 11.10
N ILE A 74 4.95 -6.16 11.54
CA ILE A 74 5.05 -4.84 10.92
C ILE A 74 6.20 -4.13 11.61
N SER A 75 7.25 -3.82 10.84
CA SER A 75 8.43 -3.11 11.33
C SER A 75 8.67 -1.83 10.52
N SER A 76 9.07 -0.77 11.22
CA SER A 76 9.37 0.52 10.62
C SER A 76 10.86 0.83 10.67
N ARG A 77 11.34 1.64 9.72
CA ARG A 77 12.74 2.09 9.68
C ARG A 77 13.16 2.94 10.87
N VAL A 78 12.20 3.49 11.62
CA VAL A 78 12.44 4.28 12.84
C VAL A 78 12.42 3.42 14.11
N GLY A 79 12.39 2.09 13.98
CA GLY A 79 12.56 1.16 15.09
C GLY A 79 11.28 0.76 15.83
N LEU A 80 10.10 1.15 15.35
CA LEU A 80 8.83 0.64 15.87
C LEU A 80 8.53 -0.72 15.24
N CYS A 81 8.07 -1.67 16.06
CA CYS A 81 7.65 -3.00 15.61
C CYS A 81 6.40 -3.49 16.38
N ARG A 82 5.56 -4.27 15.70
CA ARG A 82 4.43 -5.01 16.28
C ARG A 82 4.26 -6.34 15.57
N GLU A 83 3.86 -7.36 16.32
CA GLU A 83 3.47 -8.65 15.77
C GLU A 83 2.28 -8.48 14.81
N ALA A 84 2.32 -9.23 13.72
CA ALA A 84 1.28 -9.23 12.70
C ALA A 84 1.00 -10.65 12.23
N LEU A 85 -0.19 -10.87 11.68
CA LEU A 85 -0.54 -12.14 11.05
C LEU A 85 -0.11 -12.09 9.59
N GLU A 86 0.69 -13.09 9.18
CA GLU A 86 0.96 -13.29 7.76
C GLU A 86 -0.30 -13.80 7.07
N VAL A 87 -0.74 -13.10 6.03
CA VAL A 87 -1.80 -13.57 5.15
C VAL A 87 -1.18 -14.18 3.90
N ALA A 88 -1.73 -15.29 3.43
CA ALA A 88 -1.36 -15.86 2.14
C ALA A 88 -2.36 -15.42 1.07
N ALA A 89 -2.04 -15.57 -0.21
CA ALA A 89 -2.94 -15.22 -1.31
C ALA A 89 -4.30 -15.97 -1.27
N GLY A 90 -4.35 -17.14 -0.62
CA GLY A 90 -5.57 -17.94 -0.43
C GLY A 90 -6.29 -17.70 0.90
N THR A 91 -5.76 -16.85 1.79
CA THR A 91 -6.39 -16.58 3.08
C THR A 91 -7.68 -15.76 2.89
N ASP A 92 -8.81 -16.28 3.37
CA ASP A 92 -10.07 -15.53 3.46
C ASP A 92 -10.05 -14.64 4.71
N LEU A 93 -9.97 -13.32 4.48
CA LEU A 93 -9.83 -12.33 5.55
C LEU A 93 -11.08 -12.25 6.43
N ARG A 94 -12.25 -12.59 5.89
CA ARG A 94 -13.52 -12.58 6.65
C ARG A 94 -13.56 -13.74 7.62
N LEU A 95 -13.08 -14.92 7.21
CA LEU A 95 -12.98 -16.07 8.10
C LEU A 95 -11.99 -15.82 9.23
N LEU A 96 -10.87 -15.14 8.94
CA LEU A 96 -9.90 -14.75 9.94
C LEU A 96 -10.55 -13.87 11.03
N VAL A 97 -11.28 -12.82 10.64
CA VAL A 97 -11.99 -11.95 11.59
C VAL A 97 -13.09 -12.70 12.34
N ARG A 98 -13.88 -13.53 11.65
CA ARG A 98 -14.93 -14.34 12.28
C ARG A 98 -14.38 -15.33 13.30
N ALA A 99 -13.20 -15.90 13.06
CA ALA A 99 -12.54 -16.80 14.00
C ALA A 99 -12.14 -16.07 15.28
N SER A 100 -11.63 -14.84 15.20
CA SER A 100 -11.36 -14.00 16.38
C SER A 100 -12.63 -13.74 17.20
N TRP A 101 -13.74 -13.38 16.54
CA TRP A 101 -15.01 -13.19 17.24
C TRP A 101 -15.51 -14.47 17.90
N ALA A 102 -15.39 -15.63 17.23
CA ALA A 102 -15.78 -16.92 17.78
C ALA A 102 -14.94 -17.31 19.01
N ALA A 103 -13.68 -16.88 19.07
CA ALA A 103 -12.82 -17.02 20.25
C ALA A 103 -13.15 -16.04 21.39
N GLY A 104 -14.09 -15.11 21.18
CA GLY A 104 -14.48 -14.10 22.15
C GLY A 104 -13.69 -12.79 22.07
N ASP A 105 -12.80 -12.66 21.07
CA ASP A 105 -12.03 -11.45 20.85
C ASP A 105 -12.80 -10.45 19.98
N ARG A 106 -12.82 -9.19 20.40
CA ARG A 106 -13.37 -8.11 19.59
C ARG A 106 -12.36 -7.70 18.51
N VAL A 107 -12.85 -7.42 17.32
CA VAL A 107 -12.07 -6.84 16.20
C VAL A 107 -12.81 -5.60 15.73
N ASP A 108 -12.25 -4.43 16.00
CA ASP A 108 -12.85 -3.14 15.64
C ASP A 108 -12.21 -2.55 14.38
N TYR A 109 -10.99 -2.94 14.04
CA TYR A 109 -10.30 -2.48 12.85
C TYR A 109 -9.21 -3.46 12.38
N LEU A 110 -8.80 -3.32 11.12
CA LEU A 110 -7.64 -3.99 10.53
C LEU A 110 -6.57 -2.97 10.16
N ILE A 111 -5.32 -3.31 10.44
CA ILE A 111 -4.15 -2.67 9.83
C ILE A 111 -3.58 -3.68 8.83
N VAL A 112 -3.46 -3.28 7.57
CA VAL A 112 -2.87 -4.14 6.53
C VAL A 112 -1.64 -3.46 5.97
N ASP A 113 -0.45 -3.94 6.35
CA ASP A 113 0.80 -3.48 5.72
C ASP A 113 1.11 -4.32 4.48
N GLU A 114 1.93 -3.76 3.59
CA GLU A 114 2.28 -4.36 2.30
C GLU A 114 1.06 -4.77 1.45
N ALA A 115 -0.03 -4.00 1.56
CA ALA A 115 -1.33 -4.28 0.96
C ALA A 115 -1.30 -4.37 -0.58
N GLN A 116 -0.24 -3.89 -1.23
CA GLN A 116 -0.05 -4.06 -2.67
C GLN A 116 -0.01 -5.53 -3.10
N PHE A 117 0.37 -6.44 -2.20
CA PHE A 117 0.47 -7.87 -2.51
C PHE A 117 -0.85 -8.62 -2.40
N LEU A 118 -1.89 -7.98 -1.84
CA LEU A 118 -3.23 -8.57 -1.78
C LEU A 118 -3.76 -8.90 -3.17
N THR A 119 -4.57 -9.95 -3.24
CA THR A 119 -5.39 -10.22 -4.42
C THR A 119 -6.57 -9.26 -4.48
N ALA A 120 -7.14 -9.04 -5.67
CA ALA A 120 -8.36 -8.23 -5.81
C ALA A 120 -9.51 -8.78 -4.96
N ALA A 121 -9.65 -10.11 -4.88
CA ALA A 121 -10.65 -10.77 -4.05
C ALA A 121 -10.46 -10.48 -2.55
N GLN A 122 -9.21 -10.43 -2.05
CA GLN A 122 -8.94 -10.06 -0.67
C GLN A 122 -9.27 -8.58 -0.41
N VAL A 123 -9.04 -7.70 -1.38
CA VAL A 123 -9.47 -6.30 -1.27
C VAL A 123 -11.00 -6.18 -1.22
N ASP A 124 -11.72 -6.97 -2.03
CA ASP A 124 -13.19 -7.03 -1.96
C ASP A 124 -13.68 -7.56 -0.62
N GLN A 125 -12.98 -8.53 -0.02
CA GLN A 125 -13.27 -9.01 1.33
C GLN A 125 -13.05 -7.93 2.41
N LEU A 126 -12.05 -7.05 2.24
CA LEU A 126 -11.86 -5.90 3.14
C LEU A 126 -13.03 -4.91 3.04
N ALA A 127 -13.50 -4.63 1.82
CA ALA A 127 -14.67 -3.79 1.60
C ALA A 127 -15.94 -4.43 2.22
N GLU A 128 -16.15 -5.74 2.04
CA GLU A 128 -17.27 -6.46 2.66
C GLU A 128 -17.22 -6.36 4.21
N LEU A 129 -16.04 -6.46 4.83
CA LEU A 129 -15.89 -6.29 6.27
C LEU A 129 -16.24 -4.86 6.75
N VAL A 130 -15.93 -3.85 5.94
CA VAL A 130 -16.31 -2.46 6.21
C VAL A 130 -17.83 -2.30 6.14
N ASP A 131 -18.44 -2.77 5.06
CA ASP A 131 -19.86 -2.55 4.77
C ASP A 131 -20.78 -3.37 5.68
N GLU A 132 -20.50 -4.67 5.82
CA GLU A 132 -21.40 -5.63 6.46
C GLU A 132 -21.09 -5.86 7.93
N SER A 133 -19.83 -5.64 8.33
CA SER A 133 -19.37 -5.93 9.69
C SER A 133 -18.91 -4.70 10.48
N HIS A 134 -18.91 -3.52 9.85
CA HIS A 134 -18.49 -2.27 10.47
C HIS A 134 -17.07 -2.33 11.07
N VAL A 135 -16.15 -3.05 10.43
CA VAL A 135 -14.74 -3.12 10.80
C VAL A 135 -13.97 -2.08 9.99
N ASP A 136 -13.35 -1.08 10.63
CA ASP A 136 -12.50 -0.11 9.90
C ASP A 136 -11.29 -0.82 9.28
N VAL A 137 -10.88 -0.42 8.09
CA VAL A 137 -9.68 -0.96 7.45
C VAL A 137 -8.71 0.17 7.11
N TYR A 138 -7.46 0.01 7.53
CA TYR A 138 -6.35 0.89 7.18
C TYR A 138 -5.31 0.07 6.42
N ALA A 139 -5.28 0.24 5.10
CA ALA A 139 -4.36 -0.45 4.20
C ALA A 139 -3.17 0.46 3.85
N PHE A 140 -1.96 -0.09 3.87
CA PHE A 140 -0.71 0.60 3.57
C PHE A 140 0.02 -0.17 2.49
N GLY A 141 0.42 0.50 1.40
CA GLY A 141 1.09 -0.22 0.32
C GLY A 141 1.84 0.64 -0.69
N LEU A 142 2.64 -0.03 -1.52
CA LEU A 142 3.34 0.59 -2.63
C LEU A 142 2.37 0.94 -3.76
N THR A 143 2.65 2.06 -4.45
CA THR A 143 1.81 2.47 -5.59
C THR A 143 2.09 1.61 -6.82
N THR A 144 3.35 1.47 -7.19
CA THR A 144 3.77 0.74 -8.39
C THR A 144 4.97 -0.15 -8.11
N ASP A 145 5.10 -1.21 -8.90
CA ASP A 145 6.28 -2.05 -8.95
C ASP A 145 7.48 -1.31 -9.58
N PHE A 146 8.62 -2.00 -9.68
CA PHE A 146 9.84 -1.44 -10.23
C PHE A 146 9.73 -1.04 -11.72
N ARG A 147 8.72 -1.56 -12.43
CA ARG A 147 8.42 -1.30 -13.84
C ARG A 147 7.43 -0.14 -14.00
N ALA A 148 7.11 0.56 -12.91
CA ALA A 148 6.11 1.62 -12.85
C ALA A 148 4.70 1.15 -13.27
N ARG A 149 4.36 -0.11 -12.97
CA ARG A 149 3.01 -0.66 -13.12
C ARG A 149 2.34 -0.77 -11.76
N LEU A 150 1.04 -0.49 -11.70
CA LEU A 150 0.27 -0.71 -10.47
C LEU A 150 0.38 -2.18 -10.06
N PHE A 151 0.50 -2.40 -8.75
CA PHE A 151 0.27 -3.74 -8.21
C PHE A 151 -1.22 -4.09 -8.30
N PRO A 152 -1.59 -5.37 -8.47
CA PRO A 152 -3.00 -5.77 -8.52
C PRO A 152 -3.80 -5.38 -7.28
N GLY A 153 -3.25 -5.60 -6.07
CA GLY A 153 -3.91 -5.21 -4.82
C GLY A 153 -4.08 -3.70 -4.71
N THR A 154 -3.03 -2.94 -5.03
CA THR A 154 -3.09 -1.48 -5.08
C THR A 154 -4.10 -0.98 -6.09
N GLN A 155 -4.14 -1.57 -7.30
CA GLN A 155 -5.11 -1.19 -8.31
C GLN A 155 -6.52 -1.37 -7.77
N ARG A 156 -6.83 -2.52 -7.14
CA ARG A 156 -8.15 -2.75 -6.59
C ARG A 156 -8.47 -1.79 -5.44
N LEU A 157 -7.51 -1.51 -4.55
CA LEU A 157 -7.69 -0.54 -3.46
C LEU A 157 -7.99 0.86 -3.98
N LEU A 158 -7.34 1.29 -5.08
CA LEU A 158 -7.65 2.57 -5.72
C LEU A 158 -9.07 2.63 -6.31
N GLU A 159 -9.66 1.48 -6.66
CA GLU A 159 -11.00 1.41 -7.23
C GLU A 159 -12.10 1.45 -6.16
N VAL A 160 -11.85 0.92 -4.95
CA VAL A 160 -12.91 0.69 -3.95
C VAL A 160 -12.74 1.40 -2.61
N ALA A 161 -11.56 1.89 -2.27
CA ALA A 161 -11.35 2.54 -0.98
C ALA A 161 -12.18 3.83 -0.86
N ASP A 162 -12.76 4.06 0.32
CA ASP A 162 -13.49 5.30 0.64
C ASP A 162 -12.57 6.52 0.63
N ASP A 163 -11.30 6.31 1.03
CA ASP A 163 -10.28 7.35 1.09
C ASP A 163 -8.94 6.80 0.59
N VAL A 164 -8.35 7.51 -0.37
CA VAL A 164 -7.04 7.19 -0.95
C VAL A 164 -6.11 8.34 -0.65
N GLN A 165 -5.14 8.11 0.23
CA GLN A 165 -4.19 9.11 0.69
C GLN A 165 -2.77 8.77 0.27
N ARG A 166 -2.14 9.69 -0.45
CA ARG A 166 -0.69 9.63 -0.65
C ARG A 166 0.01 10.07 0.63
N ILE A 167 0.96 9.28 1.13
CA ILE A 167 1.75 9.67 2.30
C ILE A 167 2.60 10.89 1.97
N GLN A 168 2.57 11.89 2.87
CA GLN A 168 3.14 13.22 2.68
C GLN A 168 4.65 13.30 2.99
N VAL A 169 5.24 12.26 3.59
CA VAL A 169 6.68 12.20 3.80
C VAL A 169 7.36 12.02 2.44
N GLU A 170 7.98 13.10 1.95
CA GLU A 170 8.64 13.10 0.65
C GLU A 170 9.96 12.34 0.69
N VAL A 171 10.05 11.32 -0.16
CA VAL A 171 11.32 10.67 -0.47
C VAL A 171 11.88 11.36 -1.71
N LEU A 172 13.11 11.84 -1.63
CA LEU A 172 13.75 12.56 -2.73
C LEU A 172 14.47 11.60 -3.67
N CYS A 173 14.40 11.89 -4.98
CA CYS A 173 15.34 11.35 -5.94
C CYS A 173 16.73 11.97 -5.69
N TRP A 174 17.80 11.32 -6.18
CA TRP A 174 19.17 11.85 -6.10
C TRP A 174 19.32 13.27 -6.67
N CYS A 175 18.40 13.71 -7.54
CA CYS A 175 18.38 15.05 -8.09
C CYS A 175 17.64 16.10 -7.25
N GLY A 176 17.17 15.74 -6.06
CA GLY A 176 16.44 16.62 -5.14
C GLY A 176 14.95 16.82 -5.46
N LEU A 177 14.44 16.29 -6.58
CA LEU A 177 13.01 16.31 -6.88
C LEU A 177 12.27 15.17 -6.16
N PRO A 178 10.96 15.31 -5.89
CA PRO A 178 10.17 14.24 -5.31
C PRO A 178 10.30 12.92 -6.09
N GLY A 179 10.70 11.89 -5.37
CA GLY A 179 10.80 10.52 -5.82
C GLY A 179 9.42 9.85 -5.77
N LEU A 180 9.01 9.24 -6.88
CA LEU A 180 7.69 8.65 -7.02
C LEU A 180 7.74 7.16 -7.38
N LEU A 181 8.82 6.73 -8.05
CA LEU A 181 8.92 5.41 -8.66
C LEU A 181 10.05 4.62 -8.02
N ASN A 182 9.77 3.36 -7.74
CA ASN A 182 10.76 2.42 -7.26
C ASN A 182 11.56 1.90 -8.47
N ALA A 183 12.87 1.93 -8.42
CA ALA A 183 13.75 1.28 -9.39
C ALA A 183 14.41 0.09 -8.71
N ARG A 184 14.42 -1.07 -9.38
CA ARG A 184 15.25 -2.21 -8.97
C ARG A 184 16.61 -2.07 -9.65
N VAL A 185 17.66 -2.13 -8.86
CA VAL A 185 19.04 -2.05 -9.30
C VAL A 185 19.68 -3.40 -9.06
N VAL A 186 20.32 -3.95 -10.08
CA VAL A 186 21.08 -5.20 -10.02
C VAL A 186 22.45 -4.90 -10.57
N ASP A 187 23.50 -5.13 -9.77
CA ASP A 187 24.89 -4.88 -10.14
C ASP A 187 25.13 -3.44 -10.67
N GLY A 188 24.44 -2.47 -10.06
CA GLY A 188 24.55 -1.05 -10.41
C GLY A 188 23.76 -0.62 -11.65
N GLU A 189 22.98 -1.51 -12.26
CA GLU A 189 22.13 -1.20 -13.42
C GLU A 189 20.64 -1.30 -13.09
N MET A 190 19.84 -0.36 -13.64
CA MET A 190 18.40 -0.40 -13.47
C MET A 190 17.78 -1.49 -14.34
N VAL A 191 17.09 -2.43 -13.71
CA VAL A 191 16.40 -3.52 -14.41
C VAL A 191 14.93 -3.17 -14.65
N ARG A 192 14.41 -3.52 -15.84
CA ARG A 192 13.01 -3.27 -16.25
C ARG A 192 12.17 -4.53 -16.49
N GLU A 193 12.79 -5.70 -16.42
CA GLU A 193 12.16 -6.99 -16.67
C GLU A 193 12.43 -7.97 -15.52
N GLY A 194 11.64 -9.02 -15.41
CA GLY A 194 11.73 -10.02 -14.36
C GLY A 194 10.54 -9.98 -13.39
N GLU A 195 10.51 -10.95 -12.48
CA GLU A 195 9.43 -11.09 -11.52
C GLU A 195 9.44 -9.95 -10.49
N THR A 196 8.25 -9.49 -10.14
CA THR A 196 8.02 -8.41 -9.17
C THR A 196 8.29 -8.85 -7.73
N VAL A 197 8.25 -10.16 -7.46
CA VAL A 197 8.41 -10.73 -6.12
C VAL A 197 9.89 -11.00 -5.83
N VAL A 198 10.69 -9.94 -5.79
CA VAL A 198 11.96 -9.98 -5.05
C VAL A 198 11.70 -9.20 -3.78
N VAL A 199 11.24 -9.94 -2.75
CA VAL A 199 11.07 -9.43 -1.39
C VAL A 199 12.42 -8.84 -0.98
N ALA A 200 12.43 -7.57 -0.59
CA ALA A 200 13.62 -6.93 -0.08
C ALA A 200 13.97 -7.59 1.25
N ASP A 201 15.04 -8.38 1.26
CA ASP A 201 15.52 -9.07 2.46
C ASP A 201 15.72 -8.11 3.63
N THR A 202 15.05 -8.43 4.74
CA THR A 202 15.59 -8.21 6.07
C THR A 202 16.63 -9.31 6.34
N ALA A 203 17.90 -8.96 6.12
CA ALA A 203 19.15 -9.67 6.44
C ALA A 203 19.53 -10.89 5.54
N PRO A 204 20.68 -10.85 4.86
CA PRO A 204 21.20 -12.01 4.15
C PRO A 204 21.90 -12.97 5.12
N THR A 205 21.61 -14.26 5.00
CA THR A 205 22.60 -15.30 5.32
C THR A 205 22.74 -16.19 4.09
N PRO A 206 23.71 -15.94 3.18
CA PRO A 206 23.85 -16.76 1.98
C PRO A 206 24.68 -18.02 2.23
N ALA A 207 24.33 -19.06 1.47
CA ALA A 207 25.14 -20.26 1.26
C ALA A 207 26.36 -19.94 0.35
N PRO A 208 27.44 -20.75 0.36
CA PRO A 208 28.77 -20.27 -0.03
C PRO A 208 29.09 -20.15 -1.54
N ASP A 209 28.20 -20.54 -2.47
CA ASP A 209 28.62 -20.84 -3.86
C ASP A 209 27.87 -20.10 -5.00
N GLU A 210 27.05 -19.09 -4.72
CA GLU A 210 26.46 -18.22 -5.76
C GLU A 210 27.03 -16.80 -5.62
N ARG A 211 27.52 -16.22 -6.72
CA ARG A 211 27.86 -14.79 -6.74
C ARG A 211 26.57 -14.02 -6.54
N ASP A 212 26.37 -13.53 -5.32
CA ASP A 212 25.20 -12.75 -4.94
C ASP A 212 25.24 -11.44 -5.75
N ALA A 213 24.33 -11.30 -6.71
CA ALA A 213 24.18 -10.05 -7.45
C ALA A 213 23.76 -8.98 -6.46
N ASP A 214 24.35 -7.78 -6.52
CA ASP A 214 23.97 -6.69 -5.61
C ASP A 214 22.60 -6.15 -6.02
N VAL A 215 21.54 -6.68 -5.40
CA VAL A 215 20.15 -6.28 -5.63
C VAL A 215 19.71 -5.31 -4.56
N HIS A 216 19.39 -4.08 -4.97
CA HIS A 216 18.75 -3.11 -4.09
C HIS A 216 17.66 -2.34 -4.83
N TYR A 217 16.91 -1.55 -4.08
CA TYR A 217 15.92 -0.67 -4.66
C TYR A 217 16.21 0.80 -4.34
N GLN A 218 15.97 1.68 -5.32
CA GLN A 218 16.18 3.12 -5.21
C GLN A 218 14.93 3.87 -5.66
N VAL A 219 14.52 4.89 -4.90
CA VAL A 219 13.40 5.75 -5.29
C VAL A 219 13.87 6.86 -6.22
N LEU A 220 13.22 7.00 -7.38
CA LEU A 220 13.55 7.96 -8.42
C LEU A 220 12.35 8.85 -8.79
N CYS A 221 12.64 10.05 -9.30
CA CYS A 221 11.64 10.87 -9.96
C CYS A 221 11.29 10.25 -11.33
N ARG A 222 10.13 10.62 -11.90
CA ARG A 222 9.68 10.06 -13.18
C ARG A 222 10.73 10.17 -14.29
N ARG A 223 11.42 11.32 -14.38
CA ARG A 223 12.44 11.55 -15.42
C ARG A 223 13.58 10.56 -15.31
N HIS A 224 14.17 10.40 -14.13
CA HIS A 224 15.33 9.53 -13.93
C HIS A 224 14.97 8.05 -13.97
N HIS A 225 13.77 7.67 -13.53
CA HIS A 225 13.27 6.31 -13.73
C HIS A 225 13.08 5.97 -15.21
N VAL A 226 12.50 6.88 -16.02
CA VAL A 226 12.33 6.66 -17.47
C VAL A 226 13.67 6.60 -18.19
N LEU A 227 14.65 7.42 -17.79
CA LEU A 227 15.99 7.44 -18.40
C LEU A 227 16.92 6.33 -17.89
N GLY A 228 16.57 5.64 -16.80
CA GLY A 228 17.46 4.64 -16.18
C GLY A 228 18.68 5.27 -15.47
N GLN A 229 18.55 6.51 -14.99
CA GLN A 229 19.65 7.26 -14.38
C GLN A 229 19.62 7.11 -12.85
N LEU A 230 20.55 6.32 -12.31
CA LEU A 230 20.64 6.02 -10.87
C LEU A 230 21.42 7.06 -10.04
N GLY A 231 22.14 7.95 -10.72
CA GLY A 231 22.89 9.03 -10.08
C GLY A 231 23.28 10.12 -11.08
N PRO A 232 24.02 11.13 -10.62
CA PRO A 232 24.58 12.15 -11.49
C PRO A 232 25.40 11.47 -12.60
N THR A 233 25.08 11.75 -13.86
CA THR A 233 25.99 11.37 -14.94
C THR A 233 27.31 12.10 -14.70
N ALA A 234 28.45 11.40 -14.81
CA ALA A 234 29.74 12.06 -14.79
C ALA A 234 29.67 13.23 -15.77
N ALA A 235 29.92 14.43 -15.25
CA ALA A 235 29.87 15.65 -16.03
C ALA A 235 30.55 15.42 -17.39
N GLY A 236 29.81 15.66 -18.48
CA GLY A 236 30.43 15.78 -19.79
C GLY A 236 31.53 16.86 -19.74
N PRO A 237 32.53 16.81 -20.64
CA PRO A 237 33.65 17.75 -20.61
C PRO A 237 33.16 19.20 -20.47
N GLY A 238 33.43 19.83 -19.32
CA GLY A 238 33.06 21.22 -19.01
C GLY A 238 32.10 21.43 -17.84
N GLN A 239 31.57 20.40 -17.19
CA GLN A 239 30.78 20.56 -15.96
C GLN A 239 31.60 20.17 -14.70
N LEU A 240 31.53 21.00 -13.66
CA LEU A 240 32.22 20.76 -12.40
C LEU A 240 31.56 19.59 -11.66
N ALA A 241 32.30 18.51 -11.45
CA ALA A 241 31.90 17.47 -10.51
C ALA A 241 32.02 18.01 -9.08
N LEU A 242 30.93 18.00 -8.33
CA LEU A 242 30.96 18.24 -6.89
C LEU A 242 31.66 17.04 -6.23
N ARG A 243 32.82 17.31 -5.62
CA ARG A 243 33.53 16.37 -4.73
C ARG A 243 32.96 16.45 -3.33
#